data_AF-A0A3D3X8B9-F1
#
_entry.id   AF-A0A3D3X8B9-F1
#
_cell.length_a   1.000
_cell.length_b   1.000
_cell.length_c   1.000
_cell.angle_alpha   90.00
_cell.angle_beta   90.00
_cell.angle_gamma   90.00
#
_symmetry.space_group_name_H-M   'P 1'
#
loop_
_entity.id
_entity.type
_entity.pdbx_description
1 polymer ?
#
loop_
_entity_poly.entity_id
_entity_poly.type
_entity_poly.pdbx_seq_one_letter_code
_entity_poly.pdbx_strand_id
1 'polypeptide(L)'
;EFAELENDGALQKLVSVQGYTTENIDAVINGKLWVDLERTDGVALTREDLEYFRPPNRYNQGMNLTVQQMVWWPYKSTRGTLGLEIKLTRLAPTEVAAVSFDTRTYAHRLGGQPADTIGQITEGLTRLRDSSSDKNKDLTNSDQVLIPFDQMIAELSRSVAASFVKKVAVTEKTVFYPVANGNLESARILIEEGAYELAIERLQQATASNPDPGDLYNLGLCFEAVGDYGLAINSYRAAWNADPENLLFAQGIGRIERLRRESPQLRRQLDSRR
;
A
#
# COMPACT_ATOMS: atom_id res chain seq x y z
N GLU A 1 -7.92 27.71 -13.31
CA GLU A 1 -7.99 29.09 -12.77
C GLU A 1 -7.29 29.10 -11.43
N PHE A 2 -6.13 29.76 -11.36
CA PHE A 2 -5.39 29.91 -10.12
C PHE A 2 -6.00 31.10 -9.39
N ALA A 3 -6.78 30.84 -8.33
CA ALA A 3 -7.03 31.89 -7.35
C ALA A 3 -5.70 32.13 -6.62
N GLU A 4 -5.04 33.25 -6.92
CA GLU A 4 -4.05 33.83 -6.02
C GLU A 4 -4.72 33.99 -4.66
N LEU A 5 -4.32 33.16 -3.70
CA LEU A 5 -4.80 33.21 -2.32
C LEU A 5 -4.10 34.37 -1.63
N GLU A 6 -4.51 35.60 -1.95
CA GLU A 6 -3.87 36.83 -1.47
C GLU A 6 -4.14 37.14 0.01
N ASN A 7 -5.13 36.50 0.66
CA ASN A 7 -5.54 36.87 2.02
C ASN A 7 -5.90 35.68 2.92
N ASP A 8 -5.47 35.75 4.18
CA ASP A 8 -5.67 34.76 5.26
C ASP A 8 -7.13 34.28 5.39
N GLY A 9 -8.11 35.17 5.16
CA GLY A 9 -9.53 34.85 5.25
C GLY A 9 -10.03 33.88 4.16
N ALA A 10 -9.42 33.89 2.97
CA ALA A 10 -9.77 32.96 1.90
C ALA A 10 -9.22 31.55 2.18
N LEU A 11 -8.01 31.48 2.73
CA LEU A 11 -7.39 30.25 3.23
C LEU A 11 -8.19 29.63 4.38
N GLN A 12 -8.60 30.44 5.37
CA GLN A 12 -9.46 29.98 6.48
C GLN A 12 -10.80 29.42 5.99
N LYS A 13 -11.46 30.09 5.03
CA LYS A 13 -12.68 29.57 4.41
C LYS A 13 -12.46 28.27 3.65
N LEU A 14 -11.34 28.12 2.92
CA LEU A 14 -11.02 26.89 2.19
C LEU A 14 -10.75 25.72 3.15
N VAL A 15 -10.05 25.97 4.26
CA VAL A 15 -9.82 24.96 5.32
C VAL A 15 -11.15 24.54 5.99
N SER A 16 -12.12 25.45 6.09
CA SER A 16 -13.44 25.16 6.69
C SER A 16 -14.35 24.24 5.85
N VAL A 17 -13.99 23.93 4.59
CA VAL A 17 -14.83 23.16 3.66
C VAL A 17 -15.09 21.71 4.11
N GLN A 18 -14.30 21.17 5.04
CA GLN A 18 -14.48 19.84 5.62
C GLN A 18 -15.14 19.84 7.01
N GLY A 19 -15.77 20.96 7.42
CA GLY A 19 -16.54 21.03 8.68
C GLY A 19 -15.72 21.19 9.96
N TYR A 20 -14.38 21.31 9.88
CA TYR A 20 -13.52 21.60 11.02
C TYR A 20 -13.21 23.10 11.07
N THR A 21 -13.99 23.86 11.83
CA THR A 21 -13.66 25.25 12.18
C THR A 21 -12.75 25.24 13.41
N THR A 22 -11.45 25.41 13.20
CA THR A 22 -10.49 25.60 14.30
C THR A 22 -10.05 27.05 14.32
N GLU A 23 -10.27 27.75 15.44
CA GLU A 23 -10.03 29.20 15.55
C GLU A 23 -8.55 29.59 15.55
N ASN A 24 -7.63 28.66 15.85
CA ASN A 24 -6.19 28.92 15.93
C ASN A 24 -5.43 27.93 15.03
N ILE A 25 -5.06 28.37 13.83
CA ILE A 25 -4.26 27.59 12.87
C ILE A 25 -2.96 28.35 12.63
N ASP A 26 -1.83 27.77 13.02
CA ASP A 26 -0.51 28.38 12.82
C ASP A 26 0.10 28.05 11.45
N ALA A 27 -0.27 26.89 10.88
CA ALA A 27 0.19 26.42 9.59
C ALA A 27 -0.81 25.46 8.93
N VAL A 28 -0.76 25.38 7.60
CA VAL A 28 -1.65 24.55 6.77
C VAL A 28 -0.82 23.62 5.90
N ILE A 29 -1.19 22.34 5.86
CA ILE A 29 -0.68 21.39 4.87
C ILE A 29 -1.71 21.29 3.74
N ASN A 30 -1.27 21.57 2.52
CA ASN A 30 -2.09 21.41 1.32
C ASN A 30 -1.42 20.47 0.32
N GLY A 31 -2.24 19.71 -0.42
CA GLY A 31 -1.77 18.79 -1.44
C GLY A 31 -2.37 19.08 -2.81
N LYS A 32 -1.62 18.78 -3.87
CA LYS A 32 -2.09 18.81 -5.26
C LYS A 32 -1.79 17.48 -5.94
N LEU A 33 -2.80 16.90 -6.59
CA LEU A 33 -2.66 15.70 -7.40
C LEU A 33 -2.81 16.09 -8.88
N TRP A 34 -1.79 15.79 -9.67
CA TRP A 34 -1.85 15.88 -11.13
C TRP A 34 -2.04 14.48 -11.69
N VAL A 35 -3.02 14.35 -12.58
CA VAL A 35 -3.30 13.11 -13.28
C VAL A 35 -3.29 13.41 -14.76
N ASP A 36 -2.31 12.85 -15.46
CA ASP A 36 -2.27 12.81 -16.91
C ASP A 36 -2.67 11.40 -17.38
N LEU A 37 -3.60 11.32 -18.33
CA LEU A 37 -4.17 10.07 -18.84
C LEU A 37 -4.28 10.13 -20.36
N GLU A 38 -3.46 9.34 -21.04
CA GLU A 38 -3.61 9.01 -22.45
C GLU A 38 -4.29 7.65 -22.59
N ARG A 39 -5.48 7.65 -23.19
CA ARG A 39 -6.18 6.43 -23.57
C ARG A 39 -5.93 6.14 -25.05
N THR A 40 -5.47 4.94 -25.33
CA THR A 40 -5.27 4.45 -26.69
C THR A 40 -6.07 3.16 -26.89
N ASP A 41 -6.94 3.18 -27.89
CA ASP A 41 -7.65 1.99 -28.35
C ASP A 41 -6.87 1.44 -29.55
N GLY A 42 -6.55 0.14 -29.55
CA GLY A 42 -5.68 -0.46 -30.56
C GLY A 42 -6.05 -1.90 -30.89
N VAL A 43 -5.43 -2.43 -31.94
CA VAL A 43 -5.58 -3.82 -32.35
C VAL A 43 -4.20 -4.42 -32.55
N ALA A 44 -3.93 -5.54 -31.88
CA ALA A 44 -2.72 -6.32 -32.10
C ALA A 44 -3.02 -7.41 -33.14
N LEU A 45 -2.13 -7.54 -34.13
CA LEU A 45 -2.24 -8.55 -35.19
C LEU A 45 -1.24 -9.66 -34.91
N THR A 46 -1.70 -10.90 -34.82
CA THR A 46 -0.81 -12.06 -34.70
C THR A 46 -1.09 -13.04 -35.83
N ARG A 47 -0.06 -13.76 -36.28
CA ARG A 47 -0.24 -14.90 -37.17
C ARG A 47 -0.30 -16.13 -36.28
N GLU A 48 -1.44 -16.78 -36.25
CA GLU A 48 -1.66 -18.02 -35.50
C GLU A 48 -1.76 -19.17 -36.49
N ASP A 49 -1.11 -20.29 -36.16
CA ASP A 49 -1.18 -21.52 -36.94
C ASP A 49 -2.40 -22.31 -36.46
N LEU A 50 -3.44 -22.40 -37.29
CA LEU A 50 -4.64 -23.18 -37.00
C LEU A 50 -4.50 -24.58 -37.60
N GLU A 51 -4.48 -25.60 -36.75
CA GLU A 51 -4.47 -27.00 -37.17
C GLU A 51 -5.89 -27.48 -37.43
N TYR A 52 -6.19 -27.78 -38.70
CA TYR A 52 -7.40 -28.44 -39.11
C TYR A 52 -7.16 -29.94 -39.25
N PHE A 53 -7.73 -30.70 -38.31
CA PHE A 53 -7.68 -32.15 -38.32
C PHE A 53 -8.98 -32.74 -38.86
N ARG A 54 -8.87 -33.49 -39.96
CA ARG A 54 -9.92 -34.37 -40.47
C ARG A 54 -9.48 -35.83 -40.32
N PRO A 55 -10.13 -36.63 -39.46
CA PRO A 55 -9.76 -38.03 -39.30
C PRO A 55 -10.01 -38.83 -40.59
N PRO A 56 -9.17 -39.84 -40.90
CA PRO A 56 -9.39 -40.73 -42.03
C PRO A 56 -10.67 -41.55 -41.87
N ASN A 57 -11.32 -41.85 -43.00
CA ASN A 57 -12.43 -42.80 -43.07
C ASN A 57 -12.20 -43.75 -44.26
N ARG A 58 -13.00 -44.82 -44.40
CA ARG A 58 -12.83 -45.87 -45.42
C ARG A 58 -12.69 -45.37 -46.87
N TYR A 59 -13.10 -44.13 -47.16
CA TYR A 59 -13.04 -43.51 -48.49
C TYR A 59 -12.08 -42.30 -48.60
N ASN A 60 -11.46 -41.83 -47.51
CA ASN A 60 -10.57 -40.66 -47.52
C ASN A 60 -9.42 -40.83 -46.52
N GLN A 61 -8.18 -40.49 -46.91
CA GLN A 61 -6.95 -40.71 -46.14
C GLN A 61 -6.78 -39.81 -44.89
N GLY A 62 -7.78 -39.02 -44.52
CA GLY A 62 -7.65 -38.03 -43.46
C GLY A 62 -6.74 -36.88 -43.91
N MET A 63 -6.77 -35.78 -43.18
CA MET A 63 -6.03 -34.58 -43.57
C MET A 63 -5.68 -33.80 -42.31
N ASN A 64 -4.40 -33.54 -42.11
CA ASN A 64 -3.93 -32.55 -41.16
C ASN A 64 -3.40 -31.37 -41.94
N LEU A 65 -4.01 -30.20 -41.76
CA LEU A 65 -3.64 -28.97 -42.43
C LEU A 65 -3.32 -27.93 -41.37
N THR A 66 -2.12 -27.37 -41.41
CA THR A 66 -1.79 -26.18 -40.63
C THR A 66 -1.97 -24.97 -41.53
N VAL A 67 -2.92 -24.11 -41.18
CA VAL A 67 -3.21 -22.87 -41.93
C VAL A 67 -2.82 -21.69 -41.07
N GLN A 68 -1.94 -20.83 -41.60
CA GLN A 68 -1.60 -19.58 -40.94
C GLN A 68 -2.74 -18.57 -41.13
N GLN A 69 -3.33 -18.10 -40.04
CA GLN A 69 -4.38 -17.09 -40.07
C GLN A 69 -3.95 -15.84 -39.28
N MET A 70 -4.27 -14.66 -39.82
CA MET A 70 -4.13 -13.41 -39.08
C MET A 70 -5.29 -13.23 -38.11
N VAL A 71 -5.00 -13.11 -36.83
CA VAL A 71 -5.96 -12.88 -35.75
C VAL A 71 -5.79 -11.47 -35.20
N TRP A 72 -6.93 -10.83 -34.92
CA TRP A 72 -7.02 -9.42 -34.52
C TRP A 72 -7.45 -9.36 -33.05
N TRP A 73 -6.56 -8.94 -32.17
CA TRP A 73 -6.81 -8.85 -30.73
C TRP A 73 -7.03 -7.39 -30.32
N PRO A 74 -8.29 -6.96 -30.12
CA PRO A 74 -8.57 -5.60 -29.68
C PRO A 74 -8.04 -5.40 -28.25
N TYR A 75 -7.48 -4.22 -27.99
CA TYR A 75 -7.04 -3.84 -26.66
C TYR A 75 -7.30 -2.36 -26.41
N LYS A 76 -7.39 -2.03 -25.13
CA LYS A 76 -7.45 -0.66 -24.63
C LYS A 76 -6.26 -0.47 -23.70
N SER A 77 -5.46 0.56 -23.93
CA SER A 77 -4.40 0.94 -23.01
C SER A 77 -4.64 2.33 -22.46
N THR A 78 -4.34 2.49 -21.18
CA THR A 78 -4.23 3.78 -20.52
C THR A 78 -2.80 3.93 -20.06
N ARG A 79 -2.12 4.99 -20.49
CA ARG A 79 -0.80 5.35 -20.00
C ARG A 79 -0.85 6.78 -19.50
N GLY A 80 -0.06 7.08 -18.48
CA GLY A 80 0.09 8.45 -18.08
C GLY A 80 0.99 8.62 -16.87
N THR A 81 0.91 9.81 -16.30
CA THR A 81 1.77 10.20 -15.18
C THR A 81 0.90 10.73 -14.04
N LEU A 82 1.16 10.24 -12.85
CA LEU A 82 0.62 10.76 -11.59
C LEU A 82 1.69 11.62 -10.94
N GLY A 83 1.35 12.83 -10.51
CA GLY A 83 2.20 13.67 -9.69
C GLY A 83 1.48 14.06 -8.40
N LEU A 84 2.17 14.04 -7.27
CA LEU A 84 1.62 14.49 -5.99
C LEU A 84 2.59 15.48 -5.34
N GLU A 85 2.07 16.67 -5.01
CA GLU A 85 2.75 17.69 -4.22
C GLU A 85 2.09 17.78 -2.86
N ILE A 86 2.90 17.86 -1.81
CA ILE A 86 2.47 18.25 -0.46
C ILE A 86 3.30 19.48 -0.06
N LYS A 87 2.61 20.50 0.44
CA LYS A 87 3.19 21.79 0.82
C LYS A 87 2.74 22.19 2.23
N LEU A 88 3.67 22.68 3.04
CA LEU A 88 3.40 23.30 4.34
C LEU A 88 3.50 24.82 4.18
N THR A 89 2.45 25.54 4.56
CA THR A 89 2.43 27.01 4.60
C THR A 89 2.17 27.47 6.02
N ARG A 90 3.14 28.15 6.65
CA ARG A 90 2.91 28.86 7.92
C ARG A 90 2.08 30.11 7.61
N LEU A 91 1.11 30.44 8.44
CA LEU A 91 0.22 31.58 8.20
C LEU A 91 0.79 32.89 8.74
N ALA A 92 1.55 32.85 9.84
CA ALA A 92 2.16 34.03 10.45
C ALA A 92 3.66 33.81 10.82
N PRO A 93 4.61 34.46 10.12
CA PRO A 93 4.43 35.14 8.83
C PRO A 93 4.03 34.13 7.73
N THR A 94 3.35 34.61 6.69
CA THR A 94 2.91 33.76 5.56
C THR A 94 4.12 33.28 4.77
N GLU A 95 4.58 32.07 5.02
CA GLU A 95 5.77 31.49 4.37
C GLU A 95 5.56 30.03 4.01
N VAL A 96 6.16 29.62 2.89
CA VAL A 96 6.21 28.22 2.49
C VAL A 96 7.35 27.54 3.25
N ALA A 97 7.01 26.77 4.28
CA ALA A 97 7.99 26.13 5.14
C ALA A 97 8.62 24.89 4.50
N ALA A 98 7.85 24.11 3.72
CA ALA A 98 8.35 22.94 3.00
C ALA A 98 7.47 22.56 1.82
N VAL A 99 8.08 21.94 0.81
CA VAL A 99 7.40 21.32 -0.33
C VAL A 99 8.06 19.99 -0.66
N SER A 100 7.26 18.97 -0.92
CA SER A 100 7.68 17.68 -1.48
C SER A 100 6.80 17.32 -2.66
N PHE A 101 7.41 16.79 -3.71
CA PHE A 101 6.75 16.38 -4.93
C PHE A 101 7.35 15.06 -5.42
N ASP A 102 6.51 14.12 -5.85
CA ASP A 102 6.93 12.87 -6.48
C ASP A 102 6.02 12.56 -7.67
N THR A 103 6.53 11.80 -8.63
CA THR A 103 5.80 11.41 -9.83
C THR A 103 5.95 9.92 -10.13
N ARG A 104 4.89 9.28 -10.61
CA ARG A 104 4.90 7.88 -11.05
C ARG A 104 4.24 7.75 -12.40
N THR A 105 4.87 7.00 -13.29
CA THR A 105 4.25 6.61 -14.55
C THR A 105 3.42 5.36 -14.32
N TYR A 106 2.23 5.34 -14.92
CA TYR A 106 1.41 4.14 -14.98
C TYR A 106 1.13 3.80 -16.43
N ALA A 107 1.03 2.51 -16.69
CA ALA A 107 0.48 1.99 -17.91
C ALA A 107 -0.41 0.81 -17.52
N HIS A 108 -1.56 0.70 -18.16
CA HIS A 108 -2.45 -0.43 -17.97
C HIS A 108 -3.03 -0.79 -19.32
N ARG A 109 -3.02 -2.09 -19.65
CA ARG A 109 -3.55 -2.61 -20.89
C ARG A 109 -4.61 -3.64 -20.57
N LEU A 110 -5.81 -3.41 -21.08
CA LEU A 110 -6.97 -4.29 -20.99
C LEU A 110 -7.20 -4.93 -22.36
N GLY A 111 -7.14 -6.26 -22.41
CA GLY A 111 -7.23 -7.04 -23.65
C GLY A 111 -5.91 -7.18 -24.39
N GLY A 112 -5.96 -7.66 -25.63
CA GLY A 112 -4.78 -8.06 -26.40
C GLY A 112 -4.60 -9.58 -26.45
N GLN A 113 -3.50 -10.02 -27.08
CA GLN A 113 -3.19 -11.43 -27.24
C GLN A 113 -3.01 -12.09 -25.84
N PRO A 114 -3.63 -13.26 -25.58
CA PRO A 114 -3.35 -14.03 -24.38
C PRO A 114 -1.87 -14.42 -24.31
N ALA A 115 -1.25 -14.36 -23.14
CA ALA A 115 0.17 -14.72 -22.97
C ALA A 115 0.47 -16.20 -23.27
N ASP A 116 -0.57 -17.06 -23.33
CA ASP A 116 -0.41 -18.49 -23.52
C ASP A 116 -1.54 -19.07 -24.39
N THR A 117 -1.47 -18.82 -25.71
CA THR A 117 -2.53 -19.18 -26.67
C THR A 117 -2.68 -20.70 -26.85
N ILE A 118 -1.60 -21.48 -26.77
CA ILE A 118 -1.66 -22.94 -27.01
C ILE A 118 -2.05 -23.70 -25.73
N GLY A 119 -1.59 -23.27 -24.55
CA GLY A 119 -1.93 -23.90 -23.27
C GLY A 119 -3.41 -23.76 -22.91
N GLN A 120 -4.01 -22.59 -23.16
CA GLN A 120 -5.41 -22.34 -22.81
C GLN A 120 -6.42 -22.98 -23.78
N ILE A 121 -6.08 -23.10 -25.07
CA ILE A 121 -6.93 -23.80 -26.05
C ILE A 121 -6.91 -25.31 -25.80
N THR A 122 -5.75 -25.87 -25.47
CA THR A 122 -5.63 -27.29 -25.08
C THR A 122 -6.34 -27.57 -23.76
N GLU A 123 -6.23 -26.70 -22.76
CA GLU A 123 -7.02 -26.78 -21.51
C GLU A 123 -8.53 -26.60 -21.74
N GLY A 124 -8.93 -25.71 -22.64
CA GLY A 124 -10.35 -25.50 -22.99
C GLY A 124 -10.97 -26.70 -23.71
N LEU A 125 -10.21 -27.34 -24.60
CA LEU A 125 -10.61 -28.56 -25.30
C LEU A 125 -10.60 -29.79 -24.38
N THR A 126 -9.68 -29.88 -23.42
CA THR A 126 -9.71 -30.93 -22.38
C THR A 126 -10.87 -30.72 -21.41
N ARG A 127 -11.20 -29.47 -21.01
CA ARG A 127 -12.40 -29.15 -20.20
C ARG A 127 -13.72 -29.44 -20.92
N LEU A 128 -13.79 -29.28 -22.24
CA LEU A 128 -14.95 -29.69 -23.04
C LEU A 128 -15.10 -31.22 -23.12
N ARG A 129 -13.98 -31.95 -23.08
CA ARG A 129 -13.96 -33.41 -23.01
C ARG A 129 -14.28 -33.94 -21.61
N ASP A 130 -13.90 -33.18 -20.57
CA ASP A 130 -14.21 -33.44 -19.16
C ASP A 130 -15.35 -32.53 -18.66
N SER A 131 -16.48 -32.53 -19.39
CA SER A 131 -17.69 -31.86 -18.93
C SER A 131 -18.42 -32.70 -17.87
N SER A 132 -17.84 -32.78 -16.68
CA SER A 132 -18.59 -32.99 -15.44
C SER A 132 -17.88 -32.34 -14.28
N SER A 133 -18.60 -31.44 -13.61
CA SER A 133 -18.24 -30.72 -12.38
C SER A 133 -17.27 -29.54 -12.52
N ASP A 134 -17.87 -28.36 -12.55
CA ASP A 134 -17.80 -27.37 -11.46
C ASP A 134 -17.42 -25.94 -11.89
N LYS A 135 -18.07 -25.02 -11.18
CA LYS A 135 -18.25 -23.59 -11.49
C LYS A 135 -16.99 -22.76 -11.28
N ASN A 136 -16.97 -21.65 -12.02
CA ASN A 136 -16.29 -20.38 -11.72
C ASN A 136 -14.82 -20.45 -11.33
N LYS A 137 -13.95 -20.11 -12.29
CA LYS A 137 -12.75 -19.31 -11.98
C LYS A 137 -12.46 -18.35 -13.12
N ASP A 138 -12.78 -17.10 -12.81
CA ASP A 138 -12.49 -15.90 -13.57
C ASP A 138 -10.99 -15.57 -13.52
N LEU A 139 -10.56 -14.85 -14.56
CA LEU A 139 -9.42 -13.92 -14.64
C LEU A 139 -8.04 -14.54 -14.85
N THR A 140 -7.66 -14.60 -16.13
CA THR A 140 -6.31 -14.82 -16.62
C THR A 140 -5.41 -13.64 -16.24
N ASN A 141 -4.33 -13.98 -15.52
CA ASN A 141 -3.20 -13.10 -15.23
C ASN A 141 -2.57 -12.59 -16.54
N SER A 142 -2.40 -11.28 -16.64
CA SER A 142 -1.57 -10.62 -17.64
C SER A 142 -0.20 -10.35 -17.03
N ASP A 143 0.86 -10.76 -17.74
CA ASP A 143 2.28 -10.67 -17.39
C ASP A 143 2.88 -9.24 -17.36
N GLN A 144 2.03 -8.24 -17.13
CA GLN A 144 2.46 -6.95 -16.61
C GLN A 144 1.68 -6.72 -15.32
N VAL A 145 2.20 -7.24 -14.20
CA VAL A 145 1.70 -6.89 -12.86
C VAL A 145 2.11 -5.44 -12.59
N LEU A 146 1.45 -4.52 -13.30
CA LEU A 146 1.47 -3.11 -12.98
C LEU A 146 0.46 -2.93 -11.88
N ILE A 147 0.95 -2.32 -10.80
CA ILE A 147 0.23 -2.05 -9.57
C ILE A 147 -1.12 -1.38 -9.92
N PRO A 148 -2.26 -1.85 -9.39
CA PRO A 148 -3.56 -1.21 -9.61
C PRO A 148 -3.50 0.30 -9.30
N PHE A 149 -4.27 1.10 -10.04
CA PHE A 149 -4.23 2.56 -9.94
C PHE A 149 -4.35 3.07 -8.50
N ASP A 150 -5.26 2.50 -7.71
CA ASP A 150 -5.47 2.85 -6.31
C ASP A 150 -4.24 2.56 -5.43
N GLN A 151 -3.60 1.41 -5.67
CA GLN A 151 -2.38 1.03 -4.94
C GLN A 151 -1.20 1.92 -5.36
N MET A 152 -1.13 2.36 -6.62
CA MET A 152 -0.12 3.32 -7.06
C MET A 152 -0.30 4.69 -6.38
N ILE A 153 -1.53 5.18 -6.26
CA ILE A 153 -1.82 6.41 -5.50
C ILE A 153 -1.40 6.25 -4.04
N ALA A 154 -1.67 5.10 -3.42
CA ALA A 154 -1.29 4.83 -2.04
C ALA A 154 0.24 4.83 -1.85
N GLU A 155 0.98 4.16 -2.73
CA GLU A 155 2.45 4.12 -2.67
C GLU A 155 3.08 5.50 -2.92
N LEU A 156 2.57 6.25 -3.91
CA LEU A 156 2.99 7.63 -4.17
C LEU A 156 2.71 8.52 -2.94
N SER A 157 1.53 8.40 -2.36
CA SER A 157 1.16 9.15 -1.15
C SER A 157 2.07 8.84 0.01
N ARG A 158 2.38 7.56 0.25
CA ARG A 158 3.32 7.11 1.28
C ARG A 158 4.73 7.66 1.05
N SER A 159 5.21 7.63 -0.20
CA SER A 159 6.52 8.18 -0.61
C SER A 159 6.63 9.68 -0.34
N VAL A 160 5.67 10.46 -0.86
CA VAL A 160 5.66 11.93 -0.70
C VAL A 160 5.51 12.32 0.76
N ALA A 161 4.60 11.66 1.50
CA ALA A 161 4.40 11.90 2.92
C ALA A 161 5.68 11.62 3.73
N ALA A 162 6.35 10.49 3.50
CA ALA A 162 7.59 10.17 4.19
C ALA A 162 8.69 11.22 3.95
N SER A 163 8.88 11.62 2.69
CA SER A 163 9.84 12.68 2.31
C SER A 163 9.47 14.04 2.93
N PHE A 164 8.18 14.38 2.91
CA PHE A 164 7.67 15.62 3.47
C PHE A 164 7.86 15.70 4.98
N VAL A 165 7.50 14.63 5.71
CA VAL A 165 7.68 14.54 7.16
C VAL A 165 9.15 14.73 7.52
N LYS A 166 10.08 14.10 6.79
CA LYS A 166 11.53 14.30 7.03
C LYS A 166 11.97 15.76 6.89
N LYS A 167 11.41 16.52 5.95
CA LYS A 167 11.75 17.95 5.76
C LYS A 167 11.15 18.86 6.81
N VAL A 168 9.96 18.52 7.30
CA VAL A 168 9.19 19.37 8.23
C VAL A 168 9.48 19.03 9.69
N ALA A 169 9.92 17.80 9.97
CA ALA A 169 10.27 17.38 11.31
C ALA A 169 11.44 18.21 11.85
N VAL A 170 11.15 19.01 12.88
CA VAL A 170 12.12 19.91 13.54
C VAL A 170 13.26 19.13 14.19
N THR A 171 13.06 17.85 14.50
CA THR A 171 14.09 16.96 15.05
C THR A 171 13.88 15.53 14.54
N GLU A 172 14.75 15.05 13.65
CA GLU A 172 14.94 13.61 13.48
C GLU A 172 15.82 13.14 14.63
N LYS A 173 15.20 12.51 15.63
CA LYS A 173 15.93 11.86 16.72
C LYS A 173 15.92 10.37 16.45
N THR A 174 17.05 9.83 16.00
CA THR A 174 17.24 8.38 15.98
C THR A 174 17.28 7.90 17.43
N VAL A 175 16.34 7.05 17.79
CA VAL A 175 16.28 6.45 19.12
C VAL A 175 16.48 4.96 18.98
N PHE A 176 17.50 4.44 19.65
CA PHE A 176 17.72 3.01 19.72
C PHE A 176 16.99 2.45 20.93
N TYR A 177 16.11 1.48 20.71
CA TYR A 177 15.43 0.76 21.76
C TYR A 177 15.85 -0.72 21.73
N PRO A 178 16.11 -1.34 22.90
CA PRO A 178 16.48 -2.76 22.92
C PRO A 178 15.29 -3.58 22.45
N VAL A 179 15.52 -4.49 21.50
CA VAL A 179 14.55 -5.53 21.13
C VAL A 179 14.66 -6.66 22.16
N ALA A 180 13.53 -7.12 22.69
CA ALA A 180 13.53 -8.21 23.66
C ALA A 180 13.77 -9.55 22.94
N ASN A 181 14.35 -10.51 23.66
CA ASN A 181 14.36 -11.90 23.22
C ASN A 181 12.95 -12.45 23.45
N GLY A 182 12.29 -12.87 22.36
CA GLY A 182 11.01 -13.57 22.41
C GLY A 182 11.10 -14.89 21.65
N ASN A 183 9.96 -15.53 21.39
CA ASN A 183 9.94 -16.82 20.70
C ASN A 183 10.10 -16.67 19.18
N LEU A 184 9.84 -15.49 18.62
CA LEU A 184 9.95 -15.21 17.19
C LEU A 184 11.22 -14.44 16.81
N GLU A 185 12.26 -15.19 16.50
CA GLU A 185 13.51 -14.66 15.94
C GLU A 185 13.31 -13.88 14.63
N SER A 186 12.38 -14.33 13.78
CA SER A 186 12.05 -13.63 12.53
C SER A 186 11.45 -12.25 12.76
N ALA A 187 10.67 -12.07 13.83
CA ALA A 187 10.13 -10.76 14.17
C ALA A 187 11.22 -9.79 14.64
N ARG A 188 12.20 -10.29 15.41
CA ARG A 188 13.37 -9.48 15.82
C ARG A 188 14.13 -8.94 14.61
N ILE A 189 14.42 -9.80 13.63
CA ILE A 189 15.10 -9.39 12.39
C ILE A 189 14.28 -8.33 11.64
N LEU A 190 12.96 -8.52 11.51
CA LEU A 190 12.08 -7.53 10.86
C LEU A 190 12.09 -6.18 11.58
N ILE A 191 12.18 -6.16 12.91
CA ILE A 191 12.25 -4.93 13.71
C ILE A 191 13.60 -4.22 13.50
N GLU A 192 14.70 -4.98 13.49
CA GLU A 192 16.06 -4.45 13.25
C GLU A 192 16.19 -3.83 11.85
N GLU A 193 15.52 -4.41 10.85
CA GLU A 193 15.43 -3.88 9.49
C GLU A 193 14.38 -2.76 9.32
N GLY A 194 13.66 -2.39 10.38
CA GLY A 194 12.64 -1.34 10.36
C GLY A 194 11.33 -1.71 9.63
N ALA A 195 11.14 -3.00 9.31
CA ALA A 195 9.93 -3.53 8.69
C ALA A 195 8.80 -3.76 9.70
N TYR A 196 8.40 -2.69 10.42
CA TYR A 196 7.50 -2.75 11.57
C TYR A 196 6.11 -3.31 11.25
N GLU A 197 5.53 -2.98 10.09
CA GLU A 197 4.20 -3.49 9.68
C GLU A 197 4.18 -5.01 9.52
N LEU A 198 5.21 -5.57 8.88
CA LEU A 198 5.37 -7.02 8.73
C LEU A 198 5.65 -7.68 10.08
N ALA A 199 6.44 -7.04 10.94
CA ALA A 199 6.70 -7.53 12.30
C ALA A 199 5.41 -7.59 13.13
N ILE A 200 4.55 -6.57 13.05
CA ILE A 200 3.24 -6.55 13.74
C ILE A 200 2.39 -7.73 13.31
N GLU A 201 2.25 -8.00 12.02
CA GLU A 201 1.44 -9.11 11.51
C GLU A 201 1.91 -10.46 12.10
N ARG A 202 3.23 -10.71 12.09
CA ARG A 202 3.81 -11.95 12.61
C ARG A 202 3.65 -12.06 14.13
N LEU A 203 3.91 -10.98 14.85
CA LEU A 203 3.82 -10.95 16.31
C LEU A 203 2.38 -11.08 16.78
N GLN A 204 1.40 -10.47 16.11
CA GLN A 204 -0.02 -10.63 16.44
C GLN A 204 -0.47 -12.08 16.31
N GLN A 205 -0.07 -12.78 15.25
CA GLN A 205 -0.41 -14.20 15.06
C GLN A 205 0.21 -15.08 16.16
N ALA A 206 1.48 -14.85 16.51
CA ALA A 206 2.16 -15.64 17.53
C ALA A 206 1.63 -15.36 18.94
N THR A 207 1.48 -14.09 19.31
CA THR A 207 0.99 -13.68 20.64
C THR A 207 -0.46 -14.08 20.87
N ALA A 208 -1.27 -14.27 19.81
CA ALA A 208 -2.62 -14.82 19.92
C ALA A 208 -2.65 -16.30 20.33
N SER A 209 -1.63 -17.08 19.96
CA SER A 209 -1.57 -18.53 20.22
C SER A 209 -0.78 -18.85 21.49
N ASN A 210 0.40 -18.24 21.65
CA ASN A 210 1.25 -18.39 22.82
C ASN A 210 1.92 -17.04 23.14
N PRO A 211 1.36 -16.25 24.07
CA PRO A 211 1.90 -14.94 24.40
C PRO A 211 3.21 -15.06 25.18
N ASP A 212 4.33 -14.81 24.50
CA ASP A 212 5.63 -14.63 25.14
C ASP A 212 5.81 -13.16 25.58
N PRO A 213 6.32 -12.88 26.80
CA PRO A 213 6.51 -11.51 27.27
C PRO A 213 7.44 -10.68 26.38
N GLY A 214 8.49 -11.28 25.84
CA GLY A 214 9.42 -10.63 24.91
C GLY A 214 8.75 -10.28 23.58
N ASP A 215 7.97 -11.20 23.02
CA ASP A 215 7.20 -10.95 21.79
C ASP A 215 6.12 -9.88 22.00
N LEU A 216 5.45 -9.86 23.17
CA LEU A 216 4.49 -8.82 23.53
C LEU A 216 5.16 -7.43 23.64
N TYR A 217 6.36 -7.36 24.22
CA TYR A 217 7.12 -6.12 24.26
C TYR A 217 7.57 -5.68 22.86
N ASN A 218 8.05 -6.62 22.03
CA ASN A 218 8.43 -6.34 20.65
C ASN A 218 7.24 -5.86 19.80
N LEU A 219 6.04 -6.38 20.05
CA LEU A 219 4.81 -5.91 19.43
C LEU A 219 4.50 -4.46 19.85
N GLY A 220 4.70 -4.14 21.13
CA GLY A 220 4.58 -2.77 21.64
C GLY A 220 5.57 -1.80 21.00
N LEU A 221 6.83 -2.23 20.80
CA LEU A 221 7.85 -1.47 20.07
C LEU A 221 7.43 -1.16 18.64
N CYS A 222 6.89 -2.14 17.92
CA CYS A 222 6.44 -1.91 16.55
C CYS A 222 5.28 -0.92 16.50
N PHE A 223 4.30 -1.02 17.42
CA PHE A 223 3.21 -0.05 17.50
C PHE A 223 3.71 1.35 17.88
N GLU A 224 4.71 1.47 18.78
CA GLU A 224 5.35 2.75 19.10
C GLU A 224 5.99 3.35 17.84
N ALA A 225 6.69 2.54 17.04
CA ALA A 225 7.35 2.97 15.81
C ALA A 225 6.38 3.41 14.71
N VAL A 226 5.21 2.76 14.59
CA VAL A 226 4.15 3.14 13.64
C VAL A 226 3.30 4.30 14.16
N GLY A 227 3.46 4.70 15.44
CA GLY A 227 2.76 5.82 16.06
C GLY A 227 1.42 5.46 16.71
N ASP A 228 1.07 4.18 16.78
CA ASP A 228 -0.12 3.67 17.46
C ASP A 228 0.14 3.48 18.97
N TYR A 229 0.40 4.58 19.66
CA TYR A 229 0.78 4.61 21.08
C TYR A 229 -0.25 3.95 22.02
N GLY A 230 -1.52 3.90 21.63
CA GLY A 230 -2.59 3.25 22.40
C GLY A 230 -2.48 1.73 22.39
N LEU A 231 -2.12 1.13 21.25
CA LEU A 231 -1.83 -0.29 21.17
C LEU A 231 -0.47 -0.59 21.82
N ALA A 232 0.52 0.28 21.61
CA ALA A 232 1.84 0.15 22.22
C ALA A 232 1.79 0.02 23.74
N ILE A 233 1.07 0.93 24.43
CA ILE A 233 0.95 0.90 25.90
C ILE A 233 0.24 -0.36 26.40
N ASN A 234 -0.75 -0.86 25.65
CA ASN A 234 -1.46 -2.08 26.01
C ASN A 234 -0.54 -3.31 25.89
N SER A 235 0.22 -3.41 24.80
CA SER A 235 1.21 -4.47 24.59
C SER A 235 2.31 -4.44 25.64
N TYR A 236 2.86 -3.26 25.97
CA TYR A 236 3.85 -3.14 27.03
C TYR A 236 3.33 -3.52 28.42
N ARG A 237 2.08 -3.16 28.73
CA ARG A 237 1.43 -3.58 29.98
C ARG A 237 1.19 -5.09 30.01
N ALA A 238 0.82 -5.69 28.88
CA ALA A 238 0.68 -7.15 28.80
C ALA A 238 2.01 -7.86 29.03
N ALA A 239 3.11 -7.38 28.43
CA ALA A 239 4.45 -7.90 28.66
C ALA A 239 4.87 -7.75 30.14
N TRP A 240 4.68 -6.57 30.73
CA TRP A 240 4.99 -6.31 32.14
C TRP A 240 4.15 -7.13 33.11
N ASN A 241 2.87 -7.37 32.81
CA ASN A 241 2.02 -8.21 33.65
C ASN A 241 2.45 -9.68 33.63
N ALA A 242 3.06 -10.14 32.54
CA ALA A 242 3.57 -11.49 32.40
C ALA A 242 4.94 -11.68 33.07
N ASP A 243 5.80 -10.65 33.04
CA ASP A 243 7.09 -10.62 33.75
C ASP A 243 7.32 -9.22 34.40
N PRO A 244 6.85 -9.03 35.65
CA PRO A 244 6.94 -7.75 36.34
C PRO A 244 8.34 -7.38 36.86
N GLU A 245 9.34 -8.26 36.77
CA GLU A 245 10.69 -7.96 37.23
C GLU A 245 11.57 -7.42 36.08
N ASN A 246 11.10 -7.53 34.84
CA ASN A 246 11.85 -7.13 33.67
C ASN A 246 11.83 -5.62 33.43
N LEU A 247 12.94 -4.97 33.80
CA LEU A 247 13.11 -3.52 33.68
C LEU A 247 12.86 -3.00 32.25
N LEU A 248 13.15 -3.79 31.21
CA LEU A 248 12.93 -3.39 29.81
C LEU A 248 11.45 -3.10 29.53
N PHE A 249 10.56 -3.91 30.09
CA PHE A 249 9.12 -3.78 29.87
C PHE A 249 8.56 -2.55 30.61
N ALA A 250 9.02 -2.29 31.84
CA ALA A 250 8.71 -1.05 32.56
C ALA A 250 9.22 0.19 31.83
N GLN A 251 10.43 0.12 31.24
CA GLN A 251 10.98 1.23 30.46
C GLN A 251 10.09 1.56 29.26
N GLY A 252 9.58 0.57 28.54
CA GLY A 252 8.62 0.77 27.45
C GLY A 252 7.38 1.55 27.89
N ILE A 253 6.76 1.15 29.01
CA ILE A 253 5.62 1.87 29.61
C ILE A 253 6.01 3.31 29.99
N GLY A 254 7.15 3.48 30.66
CA GLY A 254 7.64 4.79 31.10
C GLY A 254 7.88 5.76 29.93
N ARG A 255 8.38 5.27 28.79
CA ARG A 255 8.56 6.09 27.58
C ARG A 255 7.23 6.63 27.07
N ILE A 256 6.22 5.78 26.94
CA ILE A 256 4.90 6.18 26.43
C ILE A 256 4.22 7.17 27.39
N GLU A 257 4.29 6.93 28.70
CA GLU A 257 3.71 7.86 29.68
C GLU A 257 4.44 9.21 29.70
N ARG A 258 5.76 9.23 29.48
CA ARG A 258 6.52 10.48 29.29
C ARG A 258 6.05 11.22 28.04
N LEU A 259 5.95 10.53 26.90
CA LEU A 259 5.42 11.11 25.65
C LEU A 259 4.00 11.66 25.82
N ARG A 260 3.14 10.94 26.55
CA ARG A 260 1.77 11.39 26.87
C ARG A 260 1.75 12.67 27.70
N ARG A 261 2.73 12.89 28.58
CA ARG A 261 2.87 14.13 29.37
C ARG A 261 3.43 15.28 28.54
N GLU A 262 4.41 14.98 27.68
CA GLU A 262 5.07 15.96 26.82
C GLU A 262 4.19 16.43 25.65
N SER A 263 3.27 15.58 25.17
CA SER A 263 2.38 15.88 24.05
C SER A 263 0.90 15.94 24.48
N PRO A 264 0.31 17.15 24.61
CA PRO A 264 -1.10 17.32 24.95
C PRO A 264 -2.05 16.70 23.92
N GLN A 265 -1.63 16.63 22.65
CA GLN A 265 -2.42 16.02 21.58
C GLN A 265 -2.51 14.50 21.76
N LEU A 266 -1.38 13.84 22.03
CA LEU A 266 -1.33 12.40 22.29
C LEU A 266 -2.20 12.03 23.51
N ARG A 267 -2.15 12.85 24.56
CA ARG A 267 -3.00 12.68 25.74
C ARG A 267 -4.48 12.64 25.38
N ARG A 268 -4.97 13.60 24.58
CA ARG A 268 -6.37 13.64 24.13
C ARG A 268 -6.73 12.39 23.32
N GLN A 269 -5.86 11.96 22.41
CA GLN A 269 -6.07 10.77 21.58
C GLN A 269 -6.19 9.48 22.40
N LEU A 270 -5.34 9.32 23.42
CA LEU A 270 -5.39 8.16 24.30
C LEU A 270 -6.61 8.20 25.23
N ASP A 271 -6.99 9.39 25.70
CA ASP A 271 -8.14 9.57 26.58
C ASP A 271 -9.47 9.37 25.83
N SER A 272 -9.53 9.67 24.52
CA SER A 272 -10.72 9.45 23.67
C SER A 272 -10.95 8.00 23.25
N ARG A 273 -9.94 7.13 23.39
CA ARG A 273 -10.00 5.70 23.01
C ARG A 273 -10.26 4.77 24.21
N ARG A 274 -10.39 5.32 25.42
CA ARG A 274 -10.78 4.59 26.64
C ARG A 274 -12.29 4.46 26.74
#